data_AF-A0A8J3FXB7-F1
#
_entry.id   AF-A0A8J3FXB7-F1
#
_cell.length_a   1.000
_cell.length_b   1.000
_cell.length_c   1.000
_cell.angle_alpha   90.00
_cell.angle_beta   90.00
_cell.angle_gamma   90.00
#
_symmetry.space_group_name_H-M   'P 1'
#
loop_
_entity.id
_entity.type
_entity.pdbx_description
1 polymer ?
#
loop_
_entity_poly.entity_id
_entity_poly.type
_entity_poly.pdbx_seq_one_letter_code
_entity_poly.pdbx_strand_id
1 'polypeptide(L)'
;MSKMWDAIRRVTKARDWKDSVKAIRGTHGKRATRWLAEQAGVSRETARRWLKGTQSPRSTRVDMVTGLAPNAWLDAEALADAQALACGHVDVEYNGKPAGTRNIGTLHVDTELRRELDGVVDLLRRGDQAGAEEALSAAILGAYAAQRARDGRDLLRGTLTISNFRTGFNII
;
A
#
# COMPACT_ATOMS: atom_id res chain seq x y z
N MET A 1 -5.76 -1.73 16.52
CA MET A 1 -5.00 -1.89 15.26
C MET A 1 -5.97 -2.37 14.19
N SER A 2 -6.01 -1.71 13.04
CA SER A 2 -6.94 -2.07 11.95
C SER A 2 -6.50 -3.36 11.27
N LYS A 3 -7.47 -4.27 11.03
CA LYS A 3 -7.26 -5.53 10.31
C LYS A 3 -6.72 -5.31 8.89
N MET A 4 -6.95 -4.12 8.32
CA MET A 4 -6.45 -3.74 7.01
C MET A 4 -4.94 -3.63 6.97
N TRP A 5 -4.34 -2.94 7.94
CA TRP A 5 -2.89 -2.80 8.01
C TRP A 5 -2.21 -4.13 8.32
N ASP A 6 -2.83 -4.98 9.13
CA ASP A 6 -2.30 -6.33 9.40
C ASP A 6 -2.24 -7.20 8.13
N ALA A 7 -3.16 -6.98 7.19
CA ALA A 7 -3.21 -7.68 5.93
C ALA A 7 -2.19 -7.14 4.91
N ILE A 8 -2.04 -5.80 4.80
CA ILE A 8 -0.96 -5.17 4.02
C ILE A 8 0.41 -5.65 4.53
N ARG A 9 0.62 -5.62 5.85
CA ARG A 9 1.86 -6.05 6.51
C ARG A 9 2.19 -7.53 6.35
N ARG A 10 1.19 -8.37 6.08
CA ARG A 10 1.41 -9.80 5.80
C ARG A 10 1.98 -10.03 4.40
N VAL A 11 1.71 -9.14 3.44
CA VAL A 11 2.27 -9.23 2.09
C VAL A 11 3.62 -8.51 2.01
N THR A 12 3.81 -7.40 2.72
CA THR A 12 5.10 -6.70 2.81
C THR A 12 6.12 -7.39 3.75
N LYS A 13 5.85 -8.64 4.15
CA LYS A 13 6.64 -9.36 5.17
C LYS A 13 7.97 -9.89 4.64
N ALA A 14 8.14 -10.05 3.33
CA ALA A 14 9.43 -10.35 2.73
C ALA A 14 10.26 -9.06 2.68
N ARG A 15 10.75 -8.61 3.83
CA ARG A 15 11.57 -7.39 3.95
C ARG A 15 13.00 -7.71 3.53
N ASP A 16 13.27 -7.64 2.24
CA ASP A 16 14.66 -7.59 1.80
C ASP A 16 15.17 -6.14 1.75
N TRP A 17 16.47 -5.99 1.58
CA TRP A 17 17.09 -4.67 1.50
C TRP A 17 16.68 -3.93 0.22
N LYS A 18 16.26 -4.64 -0.84
CA LYS A 18 15.85 -4.06 -2.13
C LYS A 18 14.51 -3.35 -1.99
N ASP A 19 13.56 -3.96 -1.30
CA ASP A 19 12.27 -3.35 -1.00
C ASP A 19 12.45 -2.10 -0.14
N SER A 20 13.38 -2.18 0.82
CA SER A 20 13.70 -1.07 1.70
C SER A 20 14.34 0.10 0.95
N VAL A 21 15.32 -0.14 0.07
CA VAL A 21 15.90 0.92 -0.76
C VAL A 21 14.92 1.48 -1.79
N LYS A 22 13.98 0.67 -2.28
CA LYS A 22 12.90 1.13 -3.15
C LYS A 22 11.96 2.08 -2.40
N ALA A 23 11.55 1.73 -1.19
CA ALA A 23 10.72 2.56 -0.31
C ALA A 23 11.40 3.87 0.12
N ILE A 24 12.70 3.80 0.43
CA ILE A 24 13.53 5.00 0.70
C ILE A 24 13.57 5.90 -0.54
N ARG A 25 13.72 5.33 -1.74
CA ARG A 25 13.74 6.08 -3.00
C ARG A 25 12.39 6.74 -3.29
N GLY A 26 11.29 6.01 -3.11
CA GLY A 26 9.94 6.55 -3.32
C GLY A 26 9.62 7.69 -2.36
N THR A 27 10.06 7.58 -1.10
CA THR A 27 9.79 8.59 -0.08
C THR A 27 10.68 9.84 -0.22
N HIS A 28 11.99 9.67 -0.40
CA HIS A 28 12.94 10.79 -0.42
C HIS A 28 13.26 11.33 -1.81
N GLY A 29 12.82 10.65 -2.87
CA GLY A 29 13.06 11.04 -4.26
C GLY A 29 14.52 11.35 -4.56
N LYS A 30 14.80 12.53 -5.13
CA LYS A 30 16.16 12.98 -5.48
C LYS A 30 17.12 13.07 -4.27
N ARG A 31 16.60 13.15 -3.04
CA ARG A 31 17.41 13.26 -1.81
C ARG A 31 17.73 11.90 -1.19
N ALA A 32 17.17 10.80 -1.69
CA ALA A 32 17.34 9.45 -1.15
C ALA A 32 18.81 9.04 -0.98
N THR A 33 19.67 9.34 -1.96
CA THR A 33 21.10 9.01 -1.88
C THR A 33 21.81 9.72 -0.73
N ARG A 34 21.48 11.00 -0.50
CA ARG A 34 22.08 11.78 0.59
C ARG A 34 21.59 11.24 1.93
N TRP A 35 20.28 11.08 2.05
CA TRP A 35 19.65 10.58 3.27
C TRP A 35 20.19 9.20 3.67
N LEU A 36 20.23 8.23 2.74
CA LEU A 36 20.72 6.87 3.02
C LEU A 36 22.20 6.86 3.39
N ALA A 37 23.02 7.72 2.77
CA ALA A 37 24.44 7.84 3.11
C ALA A 37 24.64 8.32 4.56
N GLU A 38 23.85 9.30 4.99
CA GLU A 38 23.89 9.85 6.35
C GLU A 38 23.39 8.82 7.37
N GLN A 39 22.26 8.16 7.11
CA GLN A 39 21.69 7.18 8.04
C GLN A 39 22.53 5.91 8.18
N ALA A 40 23.13 5.42 7.09
CA ALA A 40 23.93 4.19 7.10
C ALA A 40 25.42 4.42 7.40
N GLY A 41 25.87 5.67 7.54
CA GLY A 41 27.28 6.01 7.74
C GLY A 41 28.17 5.54 6.59
N VAL A 42 27.73 5.77 5.34
CA VAL A 42 28.43 5.32 4.12
C VAL A 42 28.69 6.46 3.15
N SER A 43 29.59 6.22 2.18
CA SER A 43 29.79 7.18 1.10
C SER A 43 28.52 7.31 0.24
N ARG A 44 28.29 8.51 -0.33
CA ARG A 44 27.18 8.75 -1.27
C ARG A 44 27.23 7.83 -2.49
N GLU A 45 28.42 7.43 -2.93
CA GLU A 45 28.58 6.49 -4.04
C GLU A 45 28.11 5.08 -3.66
N THR A 46 28.45 4.62 -2.46
CA THR A 46 27.94 3.35 -1.92
C THR A 46 26.41 3.37 -1.80
N ALA A 47 25.84 4.41 -1.19
CA ALA A 47 24.39 4.56 -1.07
C ALA A 47 23.70 4.60 -2.45
N ARG A 48 24.30 5.27 -3.43
CA ARG A 48 23.80 5.30 -4.82
C ARG A 48 23.75 3.91 -5.44
N ARG A 49 24.78 3.09 -5.26
CA ARG A 49 24.81 1.72 -5.80
C ARG A 49 23.78 0.81 -5.14
N TRP A 50 23.57 0.96 -3.83
CA TRP A 50 22.50 0.27 -3.12
C TRP A 50 21.12 0.65 -3.68
N LEU A 51 20.83 1.96 -3.80
CA LEU A 51 19.56 2.45 -4.38
C LEU A 51 19.35 2.02 -5.84
N LYS A 52 20.43 1.81 -6.61
CA LYS A 52 20.38 1.29 -7.98
C LYS A 52 20.27 -0.23 -8.05
N GLY A 53 20.48 -0.94 -6.94
CA GLY A 53 20.54 -2.40 -6.90
C GLY A 53 21.80 -3.00 -7.54
N THR A 54 22.78 -2.18 -7.95
CA THR A 54 24.01 -2.66 -8.60
C THR A 54 25.03 -3.23 -7.62
N GLN A 55 24.84 -2.98 -6.33
CA GLN A 55 25.66 -3.53 -5.26
C GLN A 55 24.76 -3.82 -4.05
N SER A 56 24.86 -5.01 -3.48
CA SER A 56 24.21 -5.32 -2.20
C SER A 56 24.95 -4.63 -1.04
N PRO A 57 24.24 -4.22 0.02
CA PRO A 57 24.85 -4.00 1.32
C PRO A 57 25.66 -5.25 1.74
N ARG A 58 26.77 -5.04 2.44
CA ARG A 58 27.48 -6.14 3.10
C ARG A 58 26.55 -6.79 4.13
N SER A 59 26.72 -8.08 4.41
CA SER A 59 25.87 -8.83 5.35
C SER A 59 25.63 -8.10 6.68
N THR A 60 26.67 -7.51 7.26
CA THR A 60 26.60 -6.72 8.50
C THR A 60 25.76 -5.44 8.44
N ARG A 61 25.37 -5.00 7.24
CA ARG A 61 24.57 -3.79 7.00
C ARG A 61 23.23 -4.08 6.34
N VAL A 62 22.93 -5.34 5.99
CA VAL A 62 21.64 -5.71 5.40
C VAL A 62 20.52 -5.39 6.38
N ASP A 63 20.61 -5.89 7.62
CA ASP A 63 19.57 -5.67 8.64
C ASP A 63 19.37 -4.19 8.96
N MET A 64 20.46 -3.42 8.97
CA MET A 64 20.40 -1.96 9.13
C MET A 64 19.60 -1.33 7.99
N VAL A 65 19.96 -1.58 6.73
CA VAL A 65 19.28 -1.00 5.56
C VAL A 65 17.81 -1.44 5.52
N THR A 66 17.52 -2.70 5.84
CA THR A 66 16.16 -3.22 5.96
C THR A 66 15.37 -2.51 7.07
N GLY A 67 16.01 -2.15 8.17
CA GLY A 67 15.41 -1.42 9.28
C GLY A 67 15.22 0.08 9.06
N LEU A 68 15.87 0.67 8.04
CA LEU A 68 15.77 2.11 7.75
C LEU A 68 14.44 2.51 7.10
N ALA A 69 13.73 1.59 6.46
CA ALA A 69 12.43 1.84 5.87
C ALA A 69 11.31 1.47 6.86
N PRO A 70 10.54 2.45 7.39
CA PRO A 70 9.35 2.17 8.17
C PRO A 70 8.33 1.38 7.36
N ASN A 71 7.50 0.61 8.06
CA ASN A 71 6.44 -0.20 7.43
C ASN A 71 5.54 0.63 6.51
N ALA A 72 5.21 1.86 6.91
CA ALA A 72 4.37 2.75 6.10
C ALA A 72 4.97 3.02 4.71
N TRP A 73 6.29 3.13 4.59
CA TRP A 73 6.93 3.35 3.28
C TRP A 73 6.93 2.08 2.44
N LEU A 74 7.11 0.93 3.07
CA LEU A 74 7.02 -0.37 2.38
C LEU A 74 5.59 -0.63 1.89
N ASP A 75 4.61 -0.33 2.73
CA ASP A 75 3.19 -0.43 2.42
C ASP A 75 2.83 0.54 1.26
N ALA A 76 3.42 1.75 1.24
CA ALA A 76 3.27 2.71 0.15
C ALA A 76 3.82 2.18 -1.19
N GLU A 77 5.02 1.59 -1.20
CA GLU A 77 5.56 1.02 -2.44
C GLU A 77 4.78 -0.20 -2.92
N ALA A 78 4.33 -1.05 -2.00
CA ALA A 78 3.49 -2.19 -2.36
C ALA A 78 2.18 -1.73 -3.05
N LEU A 79 1.56 -0.65 -2.58
CA LEU A 79 0.39 -0.06 -3.23
C LEU A 79 0.73 0.62 -4.57
N ALA A 80 1.89 1.27 -4.65
CA ALA A 80 2.36 1.89 -5.90
C ALA A 80 2.56 0.85 -7.02
N ASP A 81 3.02 -0.36 -6.68
CA ASP A 81 3.24 -1.44 -7.64
C ASP A 81 2.01 -2.32 -7.90
N ALA A 82 1.01 -2.29 -7.01
CA ALA A 82 -0.11 -3.23 -7.04
C ALA A 82 -0.91 -3.14 -8.34
N GLN A 83 -0.97 -4.22 -9.13
CA GLN A 83 -1.83 -4.29 -10.32
C GLN A 83 -3.27 -4.70 -10.00
N ALA A 84 -3.45 -5.34 -8.85
CA ALA A 84 -4.74 -5.78 -8.36
C ALA A 84 -4.75 -5.75 -6.82
N LEU A 85 -5.95 -5.59 -6.26
CA LEU A 85 -6.21 -5.62 -4.82
C LEU A 85 -7.20 -6.77 -4.56
N ALA A 86 -6.76 -7.88 -3.97
CA ALA A 86 -7.73 -8.87 -3.49
C ALA A 86 -8.32 -8.37 -2.17
N CYS A 87 -9.50 -7.79 -2.29
CA CYS A 87 -10.24 -7.19 -1.20
C CYS A 87 -11.07 -8.27 -0.51
N GLY A 88 -11.23 -8.12 0.81
CA GLY A 88 -12.00 -9.07 1.61
C GLY A 88 -13.50 -8.83 1.48
N HIS A 89 -14.13 -8.64 2.63
CA HIS A 89 -15.57 -8.43 2.67
C HIS A 89 -15.91 -6.98 3.02
N VAL A 90 -17.12 -6.57 2.66
CA VAL A 90 -17.76 -5.33 3.09
C VAL A 90 -19.08 -5.66 3.75
N ASP A 91 -19.42 -4.91 4.79
CA ASP A 91 -20.76 -4.99 5.33
C ASP A 91 -21.65 -4.00 4.57
N VAL A 92 -22.84 -4.45 4.26
CA VAL A 92 -23.84 -3.67 3.54
C VAL A 92 -24.84 -3.19 4.58
N GLU A 93 -25.13 -1.91 4.59
CA GLU A 93 -26.14 -1.32 5.44
C GLU A 93 -27.19 -0.62 4.58
N TYR A 94 -28.46 -0.93 4.82
CA TYR A 94 -29.57 -0.29 4.12
C TYR A 94 -30.41 0.49 5.12
N ASN A 95 -30.49 1.82 4.95
CA ASN A 95 -31.20 2.72 5.86
C ASN A 95 -30.78 2.52 7.34
N GLY A 96 -29.47 2.41 7.60
CA GLY A 96 -28.91 2.23 8.94
C GLY A 96 -29.14 0.85 9.56
N LYS A 97 -29.61 -0.13 8.77
CA LYS A 97 -29.77 -1.52 9.22
C LYS A 97 -28.76 -2.44 8.52
N PRO A 98 -28.08 -3.34 9.25
CA PRO A 98 -27.23 -4.36 8.66
C PRO A 98 -28.02 -5.22 7.68
N ALA A 99 -27.58 -5.26 6.43
CA ALA A 99 -28.18 -6.01 5.32
C ALA A 99 -27.30 -7.20 4.88
N GLY A 100 -26.27 -7.52 5.66
CA GLY A 100 -25.38 -8.66 5.47
C GLY A 100 -24.00 -8.28 4.92
N THR A 101 -23.18 -9.30 4.69
CA THR A 101 -21.78 -9.15 4.27
C THR A 101 -21.63 -9.58 2.82
N ARG A 102 -20.87 -8.81 2.02
CA ARG A 102 -20.55 -9.14 0.62
C ARG A 102 -19.04 -9.28 0.43
N ASN A 103 -18.64 -10.29 -0.33
CA ASN A 103 -17.27 -10.42 -0.80
C ASN A 103 -17.02 -9.39 -1.93
N ILE A 104 -15.97 -8.56 -1.79
CA ILE A 104 -15.51 -7.68 -2.88
C ILE A 104 -14.81 -8.52 -3.94
N GLY A 105 -13.98 -9.47 -3.52
CA GLY A 105 -13.09 -10.21 -4.42
C GLY A 105 -11.91 -9.35 -4.88
N THR A 106 -11.36 -9.67 -6.05
CA THR A 106 -10.21 -8.95 -6.62
C THR A 106 -10.66 -7.76 -7.45
N LEU A 107 -10.15 -6.58 -7.11
CA LEU A 107 -10.28 -5.36 -7.90
C LEU A 107 -9.02 -5.18 -8.75
N HIS A 108 -9.17 -5.03 -10.05
CA HIS A 108 -8.06 -4.64 -10.91
C HIS A 108 -7.80 -3.14 -10.80
N VAL A 109 -6.53 -2.76 -10.73
CA VAL A 109 -6.14 -1.35 -10.65
C VAL A 109 -6.15 -0.74 -12.05
N ASP A 110 -7.29 -0.14 -12.39
CA ASP A 110 -7.43 0.68 -13.59
C ASP A 110 -6.91 2.12 -13.36
N THR A 111 -6.98 2.97 -14.39
CA THR A 111 -6.48 4.35 -14.34
C THR A 111 -7.17 5.20 -13.26
N GLU A 112 -8.44 4.95 -12.96
CA GLU A 112 -9.20 5.71 -11.97
C GLU A 112 -8.81 5.27 -10.56
N LEU A 113 -8.83 3.97 -10.29
CA LEU A 113 -8.40 3.42 -9.01
C LEU A 113 -6.91 3.72 -8.75
N ARG A 114 -6.05 3.73 -9.78
CA ARG A 114 -4.65 4.14 -9.65
C ARG A 114 -4.51 5.55 -9.08
N ARG A 115 -5.27 6.53 -9.58
CA ARG A 115 -5.19 7.92 -9.11
C ARG A 115 -5.59 8.03 -7.63
N GLU A 116 -6.59 7.27 -7.21
CA GLU A 116 -7.00 7.25 -5.80
C GLU A 116 -5.93 6.58 -4.93
N LEU A 117 -5.34 5.48 -5.38
CA LEU A 117 -4.23 4.82 -4.70
C LEU A 117 -2.98 5.69 -4.61
N ASP A 118 -2.67 6.49 -5.61
CA ASP A 118 -1.54 7.44 -5.56
C ASP A 118 -1.72 8.44 -4.40
N GLY A 119 -2.96 8.86 -4.12
CA GLY A 119 -3.29 9.66 -2.93
C GLY A 119 -3.02 8.92 -1.62
N VAL A 120 -3.37 7.63 -1.54
CA VAL A 120 -3.08 6.77 -0.38
C VAL A 120 -1.56 6.62 -0.17
N VAL A 121 -0.82 6.40 -1.25
CA VAL A 121 0.64 6.27 -1.25
C VAL A 121 1.29 7.53 -0.69
N ASP A 122 0.82 8.71 -1.09
CA ASP A 122 1.33 9.99 -0.60
C ASP A 122 1.05 10.21 0.89
N LEU A 123 -0.13 9.81 1.39
CA LEU A 123 -0.47 9.87 2.81
C LEU A 123 0.44 8.94 3.63
N LEU A 124 0.69 7.73 3.15
CA LEU A 124 1.59 6.77 3.79
C LEU A 124 3.03 7.27 3.86
N ARG A 125 3.55 7.87 2.79
CA ARG A 125 4.90 8.46 2.77
C ARG A 125 5.05 9.61 3.76
N ARG A 126 3.97 10.35 4.04
CA ARG A 126 3.93 11.43 5.04
C ARG A 126 3.70 10.93 6.47
N GLY A 127 3.42 9.64 6.65
CA GLY A 127 3.13 9.04 7.96
C GLY A 127 1.69 9.25 8.43
N ASP A 128 0.79 9.74 7.57
CA ASP A 128 -0.63 9.86 7.89
C ASP A 128 -1.35 8.54 7.64
N GLN A 129 -1.20 7.63 8.59
CA GLN A 129 -1.78 6.28 8.49
C GLN A 129 -3.31 6.30 8.58
N ALA A 130 -3.89 7.22 9.36
CA ALA A 130 -5.34 7.31 9.53
C ALA A 130 -6.01 7.84 8.24
N GLY A 131 -5.48 8.92 7.67
CA GLY A 131 -5.96 9.43 6.39
C GLY A 131 -5.76 8.43 5.25
N ALA A 132 -4.63 7.71 5.23
CA ALA A 132 -4.40 6.65 4.24
C ALA A 132 -5.43 5.53 4.34
N GLU A 133 -5.86 5.16 5.56
CA GLU A 133 -6.86 4.11 5.77
C GLU A 133 -8.25 4.53 5.29
N GLU A 134 -8.65 5.77 5.56
CA GLU A 134 -9.91 6.33 5.08
C GLU A 134 -9.92 6.44 3.55
N ALA A 135 -8.87 7.00 2.97
CA ALA A 135 -8.73 7.15 1.53
C ALA A 135 -8.71 5.80 0.80
N LEU A 136 -8.00 4.79 1.33
CA LEU A 136 -7.97 3.45 0.75
C LEU A 136 -9.35 2.79 0.80
N SER A 137 -10.07 2.96 1.90
CA SER A 137 -11.42 2.42 2.05
C SER A 137 -12.40 3.06 1.07
N ALA A 138 -12.34 4.40 0.94
CA ALA A 138 -13.13 5.14 -0.03
C ALA A 138 -12.86 4.68 -1.47
N ALA A 139 -11.58 4.48 -1.81
CA ALA A 139 -11.18 4.06 -3.15
C ALA A 139 -11.71 2.67 -3.52
N ILE A 140 -11.59 1.73 -2.60
CA ILE A 140 -12.06 0.36 -2.79
C ILE A 140 -13.58 0.29 -2.91
N LEU A 141 -14.32 1.05 -2.09
CA LEU A 141 -15.77 1.18 -2.23
C LEU A 141 -16.17 1.82 -3.56
N GLY A 142 -15.44 2.87 -3.97
CA GLY A 142 -15.65 3.58 -5.23
C GLY A 142 -15.52 2.66 -6.44
N ALA A 143 -14.42 1.90 -6.49
CA ALA A 143 -14.14 0.92 -7.53
C ALA A 143 -15.12 -0.26 -7.51
N TYR A 144 -15.47 -0.80 -6.34
CA TYR A 144 -16.44 -1.89 -6.22
C TYR A 144 -17.83 -1.48 -6.72
N ALA A 145 -18.30 -0.28 -6.36
CA ALA A 145 -19.58 0.23 -6.83
C ALA A 145 -19.56 0.42 -8.37
N ALA A 146 -18.48 0.96 -8.93
CA ALA A 146 -18.33 1.15 -10.37
C ALA A 146 -18.30 -0.19 -11.14
N GLN A 147 -17.58 -1.20 -10.63
CA GLN A 147 -17.55 -2.54 -11.22
C GLN A 147 -18.95 -3.18 -11.24
N ARG A 148 -19.70 -3.04 -10.14
CA ARG A 148 -21.05 -3.62 -10.05
C ARG A 148 -22.07 -2.90 -10.93
N ALA A 149 -21.97 -1.58 -11.07
CA ALA A 149 -22.75 -0.84 -12.04
C ALA A 149 -22.49 -1.32 -13.48
N ARG A 150 -21.21 -1.58 -13.84
CA ARG A 150 -20.85 -2.18 -15.14
C ARG A 150 -21.45 -3.58 -15.34
N ASP A 151 -21.57 -4.37 -14.27
CA ASP A 151 -22.19 -5.70 -14.28
C ASP A 151 -23.74 -5.69 -14.23
N GLY A 152 -24.38 -4.53 -14.36
CA GLY A 152 -25.84 -4.38 -14.30
C GLY A 152 -26.44 -4.58 -12.90
N ARG A 153 -25.62 -4.46 -11.84
CA ARG A 153 -26.04 -4.56 -10.43
C ARG A 153 -25.85 -3.21 -9.75
N ASP A 154 -26.90 -2.39 -9.73
CA ASP A 154 -26.85 -1.07 -9.10
C ASP A 154 -26.64 -1.17 -7.58
N LEU A 155 -25.60 -0.49 -7.10
CA LEU A 155 -25.30 -0.32 -5.68
C LEU A 155 -25.12 1.16 -5.37
N LEU A 156 -25.91 1.68 -4.41
CA LEU A 156 -25.81 3.06 -3.97
C LEU A 156 -24.60 3.21 -3.04
N ARG A 157 -23.66 4.11 -3.38
CA ARG A 157 -22.44 4.38 -2.58
C ARG A 157 -22.73 4.69 -1.10
N GLY A 158 -23.92 5.23 -0.77
CA GLY A 158 -24.35 5.53 0.60
C GLY A 158 -24.86 4.35 1.43
N THR A 159 -24.87 3.13 0.88
CA THR A 159 -25.36 1.90 1.56
C THR A 159 -24.25 0.88 1.86
N LEU A 160 -22.99 1.27 1.69
CA LEU A 160 -21.84 0.36 1.80
C LEU A 160 -20.85 0.89 2.83
N THR A 161 -20.50 0.04 3.79
CA THR A 161 -19.54 0.35 4.85
C THR A 161 -18.52 -0.78 4.89
N ILE A 162 -17.23 -0.50 4.67
CA ILE A 162 -16.23 -1.58 4.75
C ILE A 162 -16.11 -2.03 6.19
N SER A 163 -16.34 -3.32 6.41
CA SER A 163 -16.09 -3.98 7.68
C SER A 163 -15.49 -5.35 7.36
N ASN A 164 -14.40 -5.70 8.06
CA ASN A 164 -13.57 -6.88 7.82
C ASN A 164 -12.87 -6.94 6.45
N PHE A 165 -12.03 -5.93 6.20
CA PHE A 165 -11.02 -6.01 5.16
C PHE A 165 -10.04 -7.17 5.43
N ARG A 166 -10.09 -8.20 4.59
CA ARG A 166 -9.05 -9.22 4.46
C ARG A 166 -8.37 -8.99 3.13
N THR A 167 -7.30 -8.20 3.08
CA THR A 167 -6.50 -8.15 1.87
C THR A 167 -5.63 -9.39 1.74
N GLY A 168 -5.80 -10.13 0.66
CA GLY A 168 -4.70 -10.85 0.06
C GLY A 168 -4.17 -9.96 -1.05
N PHE A 169 -3.11 -9.20 -0.85
CA PHE A 169 -2.48 -8.57 -2.02
C PHE A 169 -1.84 -9.69 -2.83
N ASN A 170 -2.47 -10.08 -3.93
CA ASN A 170 -1.80 -10.82 -4.97
C ASN A 170 -1.11 -9.77 -5.85
N ILE A 171 0.19 -9.58 -5.63
CA ILE A 171 1.07 -9.01 -6.65
C ILE A 171 1.15 -10.10 -7.72
N ILE A 172 0.32 -9.99 -8.76
CA ILE A 172 0.45 -10.76 -9.99
C ILE A 172 1.17 -9.87 -10.99
#